data_AF-A0A8T5INY1-F1
#
_entry.id   AF-A0A8T5INY1-F1
#
_cell.length_a   1.000
_cell.length_b   1.000
_cell.length_c   1.000
_cell.angle_alpha   90.00
_cell.angle_beta   90.00
_cell.angle_gamma   90.00
#
_symmetry.space_group_name_H-M   'P 1'
#
loop_
_entity.id
_entity.type
_entity.pdbx_description
1 polymer ?
#
loop_
_entity_poly.entity_id
_entity_poly.type
_entity_poly.pdbx_seq_one_letter_code
_entity_poly.pdbx_strand_id
1 'polypeptide(L)'
;MIELIELVGFSAGILVAISSLPQLIKSWKTKSTTDVSLLWLIINLLGQITWMTYGSLKGSLSLVVMSFITLLMVGSVMGLKIKYG
;
A
#
# COMPACT_ATOMS: atom_id res chain seq x y z
N MET A 1 -20.72 0.02 -17.66
CA MET A 1 -20.79 1.29 -16.91
C MET A 1 -20.11 1.01 -15.58
N ILE A 2 -19.06 1.76 -15.21
CA ILE A 2 -18.41 1.55 -13.90
C ILE A 2 -19.43 1.98 -12.84
N GLU A 3 -19.72 1.09 -11.89
CA GLU A 3 -20.67 1.36 -10.81
C GLU A 3 -20.11 2.42 -9.86
N LEU A 4 -20.99 3.26 -9.28
CA LEU A 4 -20.59 4.31 -8.33
C LEU A 4 -19.73 3.76 -7.18
N ILE A 5 -20.00 2.53 -6.73
CA ILE A 5 -19.24 1.82 -5.70
C ILE A 5 -17.77 1.68 -6.10
N GLU A 6 -17.48 1.27 -7.34
CA GLU A 6 -16.12 1.11 -7.84
C GLU A 6 -15.41 2.45 -8.02
N LEU A 7 -16.12 3.50 -8.45
CA LEU A 7 -15.54 4.84 -8.55
C LEU A 7 -15.11 5.37 -7.16
N VAL A 8 -15.94 5.16 -6.15
CA VAL A 8 -15.60 5.51 -4.76
C VAL A 8 -14.45 4.63 -4.26
N GLY A 9 -14.45 3.33 -4.57
CA GLY A 9 -13.37 2.40 -4.22
C GLY A 9 -12.02 2.82 -4.80
N PHE A 10 -11.98 3.20 -6.08
CA PHE A 10 -10.77 3.73 -6.71
C PHE A 10 -10.32 5.05 -6.06
N SER A 11 -11.27 5.97 -5.80
CA SER A 11 -10.96 7.24 -5.16
C SER A 11 -10.37 7.04 -3.75
N ALA A 12 -10.95 6.13 -2.96
CA ALA A 12 -10.45 5.76 -1.65
C ALA A 12 -9.03 5.18 -1.73
N GLY A 13 -8.81 4.25 -2.66
CA GLY A 13 -7.48 3.67 -2.89
C GLY A 13 -6.44 4.72 -3.30
N ILE A 14 -6.83 5.71 -4.12
CA ILE A 14 -5.91 6.75 -4.60
C ILE A 14 -5.44 7.59 -3.41
N LEU A 15 -6.36 7.97 -2.52
CA LEU A 15 -6.03 8.74 -1.32
C LEU A 15 -5.05 7.97 -0.41
N VAL A 16 -5.27 6.66 -0.23
CA VAL A 16 -4.36 5.78 0.54
C VAL A 16 -2.98 5.63 -0.12
N ALA A 17 -2.95 5.49 -1.44
CA ALA A 17 -1.69 5.44 -2.19
C ALA A 17 -0.93 6.77 -2.05
N ILE A 18 -1.60 7.90 -2.25
CA ILE A 18 -1.01 9.23 -2.10
C ILE A 18 -0.52 9.46 -0.67
N SER A 19 -1.24 9.01 0.37
CA SER A 19 -0.75 9.17 1.75
C SER A 19 0.52 8.36 2.03
N SER A 20 0.70 7.23 1.32
CA SER A 20 1.87 6.35 1.47
C SER A 20 3.08 6.83 0.66
N LEU A 21 2.84 7.60 -0.41
CA LEU A 21 3.88 8.05 -1.35
C LEU A 21 4.96 8.94 -0.69
N PRO A 22 4.63 9.95 0.15
CA PRO A 22 5.62 10.76 0.84
C PRO A 22 6.59 9.93 1.69
N GLN A 23 6.10 8.89 2.37
CA GLN A 23 6.94 8.04 3.21
C GLN A 23 7.92 7.22 2.35
N LEU A 24 7.46 6.69 1.21
CA LEU A 24 8.34 6.00 0.26
C LEU A 24 9.41 6.93 -0.30
N ILE A 25 9.01 8.12 -0.76
CA ILE A 25 9.95 9.12 -1.30
C ILE A 25 10.97 9.53 -0.24
N LYS A 26 10.52 9.81 0.99
CA LYS A 26 11.40 10.20 2.11
C LYS A 26 12.41 9.09 2.37
N SER A 27 11.95 7.85 2.57
CA SER A 27 12.82 6.69 2.82
C SER A 27 13.84 6.48 1.71
N TRP A 28 13.43 6.67 0.44
CA TRP A 28 14.32 6.53 -0.70
C TRP A 28 15.35 7.65 -0.78
N LYS A 29 14.98 8.88 -0.45
CA LYS A 29 15.88 10.05 -0.52
C LYS A 29 16.86 10.08 0.66
N THR A 30 16.38 9.86 1.87
CA THR A 30 17.21 9.95 3.08
C THR A 30 18.09 8.74 3.29
N LYS A 31 17.78 7.60 2.66
CA LYS A 31 18.46 6.31 2.91
C LYS A 31 18.57 6.02 4.41
N SER A 32 17.52 6.37 5.14
CA SER A 32 17.40 6.12 6.58
C SER A 32 15.93 5.82 6.89
N THR A 33 15.74 4.73 7.60
CA THR A 33 14.42 4.21 8.01
C THR A 33 14.42 3.74 9.47
N THR A 34 15.40 4.19 10.26
CA THR A 34 15.54 3.84 11.69
C THR A 34 14.26 4.09 12.47
N ASP A 35 13.57 5.19 12.17
CA ASP A 35 12.34 5.62 12.84
C ASP A 35 11.08 4.87 12.37
N VAL A 36 11.19 4.07 11.31
CA VAL A 36 10.06 3.31 10.76
C VAL A 36 9.96 1.97 11.48
N SER A 37 8.82 1.73 12.12
CA SER A 37 8.53 0.47 12.80
C SER A 37 8.47 -0.70 11.80
N LEU A 38 9.33 -1.70 12.01
CA LEU A 38 9.34 -2.94 11.23
C LEU A 38 8.01 -3.71 11.38
N LEU A 39 7.47 -3.76 12.59
CA LEU A 39 6.19 -4.43 12.86
C LEU A 39 5.04 -3.77 12.08
N TRP A 40 5.02 -2.44 12.03
CA TRP A 40 4.02 -1.71 11.24
C TRP A 40 4.10 -2.07 9.75
N LEU A 41 5.30 -2.16 9.17
CA LEU A 41 5.48 -2.57 7.78
C LEU A 41 4.98 -4.00 7.52
N ILE A 42 5.29 -4.95 8.40
CA ILE A 42 4.86 -6.35 8.27
C ILE A 42 3.34 -6.45 8.33
N ILE A 43 2.72 -5.83 9.33
CA ILE A 43 1.25 -5.83 9.48
C ILE A 43 0.59 -5.18 8.26
N ASN A 44 1.15 -4.08 7.76
CA ASN A 44 0.60 -3.39 6.59
C ASN A 44 0.72 -4.25 5.32
N LEU A 45 1.86 -4.92 5.09
CA LEU A 45 2.02 -5.86 3.97
C LEU A 45 1.00 -6.99 4.02
N LEU A 46 0.85 -7.64 5.18
CA LEU A 46 -0.14 -8.70 5.36
C LEU A 46 -1.56 -8.18 5.14
N GLY A 47 -1.88 -7.01 5.67
CA GLY A 47 -3.16 -6.35 5.47
C GLY A 47 -3.48 -6.11 3.99
N GLN A 48 -2.53 -5.61 3.20
CA GLN A 48 -2.73 -5.40 1.76
C GLN A 48 -2.92 -6.72 0.99
N ILE A 49 -2.19 -7.79 1.35
CA ILE A 49 -2.41 -9.13 0.78
C ILE A 49 -3.81 -9.64 1.11
N THR A 50 -4.27 -9.47 2.36
CA THR A 50 -5.61 -9.85 2.79
C THR A 50 -6.68 -9.04 2.07
N TRP A 51 -6.52 -7.72 1.94
CA TRP A 51 -7.45 -6.86 1.19
C TRP A 51 -7.53 -7.22 -0.29
N MET A 52 -6.39 -7.50 -0.92
CA MET A 52 -6.34 -7.95 -2.31
C MET A 52 -7.05 -9.31 -2.49
N THR A 53 -6.85 -10.23 -1.54
CA THR A 53 -7.53 -11.53 -1.53
C THR A 53 -9.04 -11.35 -1.35
N TYR A 54 -9.46 -10.52 -0.39
CA TYR A 54 -10.87 -10.19 -0.15
C TYR A 54 -11.51 -9.53 -1.37
N GLY A 55 -10.84 -8.55 -1.98
CA GLY A 55 -11.30 -7.87 -3.20
C GLY A 55 -11.50 -8.83 -4.35
N SER A 56 -10.57 -9.78 -4.53
CA SER A 56 -10.68 -10.83 -5.55
C SER A 56 -11.89 -11.72 -5.33
N LEU A 57 -12.13 -12.16 -4.09
CA LEU A 57 -13.29 -12.96 -3.71
C LEU A 57 -14.62 -12.19 -3.85
N LYS A 58 -14.59 -10.87 -3.68
CA LYS A 58 -15.74 -9.97 -3.87
C LYS A 58 -15.96 -9.54 -5.31
N GLY A 59 -15.03 -9.80 -6.22
CA GLY A 59 -15.08 -9.29 -7.59
C GLY A 59 -14.90 -7.78 -7.70
N SER A 60 -14.33 -7.13 -6.68
CA SER A 60 -14.11 -5.67 -6.68
C SER A 60 -12.75 -5.33 -7.28
N LEU A 61 -12.77 -4.72 -8.46
CA LEU A 61 -11.56 -4.35 -9.20
C LEU A 61 -10.75 -3.29 -8.44
N SER A 62 -11.43 -2.28 -7.88
CA SER A 62 -10.82 -1.21 -7.11
C SER A 62 -10.07 -1.74 -5.89
N LEU A 63 -10.64 -2.66 -5.11
CA LEU A 63 -9.94 -3.25 -3.97
C LEU A 63 -8.68 -4.01 -4.41
N VAL A 64 -8.76 -4.82 -5.47
CA VAL A 64 -7.61 -5.61 -5.95
C VAL A 64 -6.50 -4.70 -6.46
N VAL A 65 -6.82 -3.80 -7.38
CA VAL A 65 -5.83 -2.93 -8.04
C VAL A 65 -5.17 -1.99 -7.02
N MET A 66 -5.97 -1.37 -6.15
CA MET A 66 -5.44 -0.37 -5.23
C MET A 66 -4.66 -0.99 -4.06
N SER A 67 -5.06 -2.18 -3.61
CA SER A 67 -4.27 -2.93 -2.62
C SER A 67 -2.95 -3.38 -3.22
N PHE A 68 -2.93 -3.82 -4.49
CA PHE A 68 -1.71 -4.19 -5.18
C PHE A 68 -0.72 -3.02 -5.33
N ILE A 69 -1.20 -1.84 -5.74
CA ILE A 69 -0.37 -0.64 -5.83
C ILE A 69 0.22 -0.30 -4.46
N THR A 70 -0.62 -0.29 -3.42
CA THR A 70 -0.17 0.01 -2.05
C THR A 70 0.83 -1.04 -1.53
N LEU A 71 0.61 -2.32 -1.85
CA LEU A 71 1.53 -3.41 -1.52
C LEU A 71 2.92 -3.17 -2.11
N LEU A 72 3.02 -2.74 -3.37
CA LEU A 72 4.31 -2.42 -4.00
C LEU A 72 5.02 -1.25 -3.31
N MET A 73 4.27 -0.22 -2.93
CA MET A 73 4.82 0.94 -2.23
C MET A 73 5.36 0.57 -0.85
N VAL A 74 4.55 -0.15 -0.05
CA VAL A 74 4.95 -0.61 1.28
C VAL A 74 6.09 -1.63 1.19
N GLY A 75 6.07 -2.53 0.20
CA GLY A 75 7.14 -3.48 -0.06
C GLY A 75 8.46 -2.79 -0.43
N SER A 76 8.39 -1.69 -1.17
CA SER A 76 9.56 -0.87 -1.46
C SER A 76 10.13 -0.22 -0.19
N VAL A 77 9.27 0.28 0.72
CA VAL A 77 9.70 0.79 2.03
C VAL A 77 10.31 -0.33 2.89
N MET A 78 9.74 -1.53 2.86
CA MET A 78 10.29 -2.70 3.56
C MET A 78 11.69 -3.06 3.05
N GLY A 79 11.90 -3.07 1.73
CA GLY A 79 13.22 -3.28 1.15
C GLY A 79 14.24 -2.22 1.59
N LEU A 80 13.80 -0.96 1.67
CA LEU A 80 14.63 0.11 2.23
C LEU A 80 14.88 -0.07 3.73
N LYS A 81 13.89 -0.54 4.50
CA LYS A 81 14.04 -0.84 5.93
C LYS A 81 15.04 -1.95 6.20
N ILE A 82 15.09 -2.96 5.36
CA ILE A 82 16.09 -4.04 5.51
C ILE A 82 17.50 -3.52 5.19
N LYS A 83 17.63 -2.60 4.25
CA LYS A 83 18.94 -2.09 3.79
C LYS A 83 19.49 -0.92 4.60
N TYR A 84 18.62 -0.05 5.10
CA TYR A 84 18.94 1.27 5.69
C TYR A 84 18.23 1.49 7.04
N GLY A 85 17.81 0.41 7.70
CA GLY A 85 16.99 0.43 8.90
C GLY A 85 17.75 0.39 10.20
#